data_AF-A0A0S8E935-F1
#
_entry.id   AF-A0A0S8E935-F1
#
_cell.length_a   1.000
_cell.length_b   1.000
_cell.length_c   1.000
_cell.angle_alpha   90.00
_cell.angle_beta   90.00
_cell.angle_gamma   90.00
#
_symmetry.space_group_name_H-M   'P 1'
#
loop_
_entity.id
_entity.type
_entity.pdbx_description
1 polymer ?
#
loop_
_entity_poly.entity_id
_entity_poly.type
_entity_poly.pdbx_seq_one_letter_code
_entity_poly.pdbx_strand_id
1 'polypeptide(L)'
;MNTVPDFIFQVSSDGIILDFIGRKDSSVVPAHDEILGRSIADFMPSLALPIMDFAEQAFRAGETRKFESDFGFSCNDCAYEVKLFVSGEDKILALVYGVTCHSAGNPLIGS
;
A
#
# COMPACT_ATOMS: atom_id res chain seq x y z
N MET A 1 -10.77 -10.40 -10.91
CA MET A 1 -9.94 -10.05 -12.09
C MET A 1 -8.50 -10.29 -11.72
N ASN A 2 -7.71 -10.90 -12.61
CA ASN A 2 -6.31 -11.29 -12.36
C ASN A 2 -5.38 -10.11 -12.72
N THR A 3 -5.55 -8.99 -12.03
CA THR A 3 -4.73 -7.79 -12.26
C THR A 3 -3.39 -7.93 -11.55
N VAL A 4 -2.32 -7.45 -12.19
CA VAL A 4 -1.00 -7.34 -11.56
C VAL A 4 -1.03 -6.09 -10.68
N PRO A 5 -0.62 -6.17 -9.40
CA PRO A 5 -0.56 -4.99 -8.55
C PRO A 5 0.47 -3.99 -9.09
N ASP A 6 0.16 -2.70 -8.97
CA ASP A 6 1.08 -1.63 -9.30
C ASP A 6 2.20 -1.53 -8.26
N PHE A 7 1.88 -1.82 -7.00
CA PHE A 7 2.84 -1.89 -5.90
C PHE A 7 2.61 -3.09 -5.00
N ILE A 8 3.72 -3.62 -4.49
CA ILE A 8 3.74 -4.64 -3.45
C ILE A 8 4.64 -4.13 -2.34
N PHE A 9 4.09 -3.95 -1.15
CA PHE A 9 4.87 -3.64 0.04
C PHE A 9 4.91 -4.87 0.94
N GLN A 10 6.09 -5.20 1.44
CA GLN A 10 6.22 -6.08 2.59
C GLN A 10 6.49 -5.21 3.82
N VAL A 11 5.62 -5.34 4.81
CA VAL A 11 5.61 -4.49 6.00
C VAL A 11 5.60 -5.38 7.25
N SER A 12 6.29 -4.98 8.31
CA SER A 12 6.14 -5.62 9.62
C SER A 12 4.79 -5.27 10.24
N SER A 13 4.38 -6.00 11.28
CA SER A 13 3.18 -5.67 12.07
C SER A 13 3.23 -4.25 12.66
N ASP A 14 4.43 -3.80 13.03
CA ASP A 14 4.72 -2.45 13.54
C ASP A 14 4.72 -1.36 12.45
N GLY A 15 4.45 -1.72 11.20
CA GLY A 15 4.36 -0.77 10.09
C GLY A 15 5.72 -0.40 9.47
N ILE A 16 6.79 -1.18 9.69
CA ILE A 16 8.11 -0.94 9.09
C ILE A 16 8.18 -1.59 7.70
N ILE A 17 8.62 -0.85 6.70
CA ILE A 17 8.79 -1.35 5.33
C ILE A 17 10.02 -2.24 5.27
N LEU A 18 9.80 -3.53 5.02
CA LEU A 18 10.83 -4.56 4.92
C LEU A 18 11.29 -4.78 3.48
N ASP A 19 10.37 -4.68 2.53
CA ASP A 19 10.66 -4.76 1.10
C ASP A 19 9.58 -4.02 0.28
N PHE A 20 9.92 -3.66 -0.95
CA PHE A 20 9.03 -2.98 -1.87
C PHE A 20 9.31 -3.39 -3.31
N ILE A 21 8.26 -3.80 -4.02
CA ILE A 21 8.29 -4.02 -5.46
C ILE A 21 7.29 -3.03 -6.07
N GLY A 22 7.83 -2.06 -6.79
CA GLY A 22 7.02 -1.11 -7.56
C GLY A 22 7.35 -1.13 -9.03
N ARG A 23 6.46 -0.53 -9.81
CA ARG A 23 6.77 -0.20 -11.21
C ARG A 23 7.90 0.83 -11.26
N LYS A 24 8.91 0.58 -12.10
CA LYS A 24 10.15 1.38 -12.21
C LYS A 24 9.92 2.84 -12.63
N ASP A 25 8.71 3.13 -13.07
CA ASP A 25 8.21 4.34 -13.71
C ASP A 25 7.23 5.14 -12.83
N SER A 26 6.95 4.72 -11.60
CA SER A 26 6.08 5.48 -10.70
C SER A 26 6.86 6.52 -9.89
N SER A 27 6.59 7.80 -10.11
CA SER A 27 7.13 8.91 -9.29
C SER A 27 6.51 9.00 -7.89
N VAL A 28 5.64 8.06 -7.52
CA VAL A 28 4.80 8.08 -6.31
C VAL A 28 5.58 7.63 -5.07
N VAL A 29 6.61 6.80 -5.25
CA VAL A 29 7.40 6.23 -4.16
C VAL A 29 8.88 6.60 -4.35
N PRO A 30 9.61 6.99 -3.29
CA PRO A 30 11.05 7.28 -3.35
C PRO A 30 11.90 6.09 -3.84
N ALA A 31 13.20 6.29 -4.04
CA ALA A 31 14.08 5.20 -4.44
C ALA A 31 14.09 4.09 -3.37
N HIS A 32 14.15 2.81 -3.79
CA HIS A 32 14.07 1.62 -2.91
C HIS A 32 14.92 1.74 -1.63
N ASP A 33 16.16 2.22 -1.76
CA ASP A 33 17.11 2.39 -0.65
C ASP A 33 16.68 3.45 0.39
N GLU A 34 15.79 4.39 0.04
CA GLU A 34 15.33 5.46 0.93
C GLU A 34 14.10 5.06 1.77
N ILE A 35 13.45 3.95 1.44
CA ILE A 35 12.17 3.54 2.03
C ILE A 35 12.33 2.37 2.99
N LEU A 36 13.30 1.48 2.75
CA LEU A 36 13.52 0.30 3.58
C LEU A 36 13.89 0.69 5.02
N GLY A 37 13.33 -0.05 5.98
CA GLY A 37 13.54 0.17 7.41
C GLY A 37 12.82 1.40 7.97
N ARG A 38 12.08 2.15 7.16
CA ARG A 38 11.27 3.28 7.60
C ARG A 38 9.81 2.88 7.81
N SER A 39 9.10 3.73 8.55
CA SER A 39 7.67 3.54 8.77
C SER A 39 6.89 3.80 7.49
N ILE A 40 5.92 2.95 7.17
CA ILE A 40 4.96 3.20 6.10
C ILE A 40 4.15 4.47 6.35
N ALA A 41 4.03 4.90 7.61
CA ALA A 41 3.37 6.15 7.96
C ALA A 41 4.08 7.39 7.42
N ASP A 42 5.41 7.32 7.18
CA ASP A 42 6.20 8.43 6.66
C ASP A 42 5.88 8.73 5.19
N PHE A 43 5.44 7.71 4.44
CA PHE A 43 5.21 7.80 2.99
C PHE A 43 3.74 7.69 2.63
N MET A 44 3.01 6.81 3.33
CA MET A 44 1.61 6.50 3.12
C MET A 44 0.91 6.44 4.49
N PRO A 45 0.71 7.60 5.15
CA PRO A 45 0.07 7.66 6.47
C PRO A 45 -1.34 7.06 6.47
N SER A 46 -2.05 7.12 5.34
CA SER A 46 -3.36 6.48 5.16
C SER A 46 -3.33 4.96 5.23
N LEU A 47 -2.18 4.32 5.00
CA LEU A 47 -2.01 2.87 5.08
C LEU A 47 -1.52 2.36 6.43
N ALA A 48 -0.91 3.21 7.25
CA ALA A 48 -0.34 2.79 8.52
C ALA A 48 -1.38 2.18 9.48
N LEU A 49 -2.47 2.92 9.75
CA LEU A 49 -3.52 2.45 10.67
C LEU A 49 -4.24 1.18 10.18
N PRO A 50 -4.68 1.07 8.91
CA PRO A 50 -5.28 -0.16 8.39
C PRO A 50 -4.34 -1.37 8.45
N ILE A 51 -3.05 -1.20 8.18
CA ILE A 51 -2.08 -2.29 8.25
C ILE A 51 -1.91 -2.77 9.69
N MET A 52 -1.81 -1.85 10.65
CA MET A 52 -1.67 -2.19 12.07
C MET A 52 -2.94 -2.86 12.61
N ASP A 53 -4.13 -2.35 12.27
CA ASP A 53 -5.41 -2.96 12.66
C ASP A 53 -5.57 -4.35 12.04
N PHE A 54 -5.20 -4.51 10.77
CA PHE A 54 -5.16 -5.81 10.11
C PHE A 54 -4.18 -6.77 10.77
N ALA A 55 -2.97 -6.29 11.12
CA ALA A 55 -1.95 -7.05 11.84
C ALA A 55 -2.52 -7.62 13.14
N GLU A 56 -3.09 -6.75 13.96
CA GLU A 56 -3.62 -7.10 15.27
C GLU A 56 -4.72 -8.16 15.16
N GLN A 57 -5.67 -7.98 14.25
CA GLN A 57 -6.76 -8.93 14.02
C GLN A 57 -6.26 -10.27 13.48
N ALA A 58 -5.34 -10.25 12.52
CA ALA A 58 -4.87 -11.45 11.87
C ALA A 58 -3.96 -12.30 12.77
N PHE A 59 -3.09 -11.67 13.58
CA PHE A 59 -2.26 -12.40 14.54
C PHE A 59 -3.05 -12.94 15.73
N ARG A 60 -4.07 -12.22 16.21
CA ARG A 60 -4.99 -12.74 17.25
C ARG A 60 -5.73 -14.00 16.80
N ALA A 61 -6.01 -14.16 15.52
CA ALA A 61 -6.67 -15.34 14.99
C ALA A 61 -5.75 -16.58 14.90
N GLY A 62 -4.44 -16.43 15.11
CA GLY A 62 -3.47 -17.54 15.08
C GLY A 62 -3.34 -18.25 13.73
N GLU A 63 -3.92 -17.69 12.68
CA GLU A 63 -4.00 -18.29 11.35
C GLU A 63 -3.51 -17.29 10.30
N THR A 64 -2.59 -17.72 9.43
CA THR A 64 -2.24 -17.01 8.20
C THR A 64 -3.45 -17.01 7.27
N ARG A 65 -4.37 -16.08 7.44
CA ARG A 65 -5.49 -15.87 6.51
C ARG A 65 -5.09 -14.87 5.44
N LYS A 66 -5.35 -15.25 4.19
CA LYS A 66 -5.47 -14.28 3.10
C LYS A 66 -6.75 -13.50 3.33
N PHE A 67 -6.66 -12.19 3.48
CA PHE A 67 -7.82 -11.32 3.61
C PHE A 67 -7.83 -10.34 2.44
N GLU A 68 -8.53 -10.72 1.38
CA GLU A 68 -8.75 -9.81 0.27
C GLU A 68 -9.86 -8.84 0.67
N SER A 69 -9.49 -7.58 0.85
CA SER A 69 -10.44 -6.51 1.12
C SER A 69 -10.10 -5.35 0.21
N ASP A 70 -11.11 -4.85 -0.49
CA ASP A 70 -10.95 -3.78 -1.44
C ASP A 70 -11.08 -2.45 -0.69
N PHE A 71 -9.98 -2.04 -0.03
CA PHE A 71 -9.93 -0.73 0.62
C PHE A 71 -9.44 0.31 -0.37
N GLY A 72 -10.32 1.25 -0.72
CA GLY A 72 -9.97 2.46 -1.44
C GLY A 72 -9.35 3.49 -0.49
N PHE A 73 -8.07 3.79 -0.65
CA PHE A 73 -7.40 4.85 0.11
C PHE A 73 -7.12 6.06 -0.79
N SER A 74 -7.37 7.26 -0.27
CA SER A 74 -7.00 8.51 -0.93
C SER A 74 -5.63 8.98 -0.44
N CYS A 75 -4.57 8.83 -1.23
CA CYS A 75 -3.30 9.50 -0.97
C CYS A 75 -3.34 10.86 -1.68
N ASN A 76 -3.71 11.90 -0.95
CA ASN A 76 -3.77 13.34 -1.31
C ASN A 76 -4.44 13.77 -2.64
N ASP A 77 -4.33 13.03 -3.75
CA ASP A 77 -4.98 13.24 -5.06
C ASP A 77 -5.16 11.94 -5.88
N CYS A 78 -4.77 10.78 -5.35
CA CYS A 78 -4.95 9.49 -6.02
C CYS A 78 -5.76 8.49 -5.19
N ALA A 79 -6.66 7.76 -5.86
CA ALA A 79 -7.38 6.62 -5.29
C ALA A 79 -6.67 5.32 -5.68
N TYR A 80 -6.54 4.39 -4.73
CA TYR A 80 -5.96 3.07 -4.96
C TYR A 80 -6.65 2.01 -4.10
N GLU A 81 -6.74 0.80 -4.64
CA GLU A 81 -7.29 -0.38 -3.96
C GLU A 81 -6.14 -1.17 -3.33
N VAL A 82 -6.25 -1.52 -2.04
CA VAL A 82 -5.21 -2.30 -1.35
C VAL A 82 -5.74 -3.57 -0.77
N LYS A 83 -5.11 -4.70 -1.14
CA LYS A 83 -5.38 -6.02 -0.56
C LYS A 83 -4.24 -6.40 0.39
N LEU A 84 -4.58 -6.88 1.59
CA LEU A 84 -3.63 -7.21 2.65
C LEU A 84 -3.54 -8.72 2.88
N PHE A 85 -2.33 -9.24 3.01
CA PHE A 85 -2.09 -10.67 3.23
C PHE A 85 -1.10 -10.86 4.37
N VAL A 86 -1.34 -11.81 5.26
CA VAL A 86 -0.31 -12.24 6.22
C VAL A 86 0.71 -13.10 5.50
N SER A 87 2.01 -12.83 5.73
CA SER A 87 3.14 -13.53 5.12
C SER A 87 4.11 -14.05 6.19
N GLY A 88 3.65 -15.01 6.99
CA GLY A 88 4.42 -15.59 8.10
C GLY A 88 4.22 -14.88 9.43
N GLU A 89 5.09 -15.16 10.40
CA GLU A 89 5.09 -14.48 11.69
C GLU A 89 5.53 -13.03 11.49
N ASP A 90 4.66 -12.10 11.87
CA ASP A 90 4.94 -10.67 11.96
C ASP A 90 5.09 -9.88 10.65
N LYS A 91 4.69 -10.46 9.51
CA LYS A 91 4.80 -9.79 8.20
C LYS A 91 3.49 -9.73 7.46
N ILE A 92 3.28 -8.61 6.79
CA ILE A 92 2.12 -8.29 5.99
C ILE A 92 2.57 -7.91 4.58
N LEU A 93 1.92 -8.49 3.58
CA LEU A 93 2.03 -8.08 2.19
C LEU A 93 0.84 -7.20 1.84
N ALA A 94 1.11 -5.97 1.41
CA ALA A 94 0.11 -5.05 0.89
C ALA A 94 0.25 -4.94 -0.63
N LEU A 95 -0.77 -5.40 -1.35
CA LEU A 95 -0.86 -5.29 -2.81
C LEU A 95 -1.71 -4.08 -3.16
N VAL A 96 -1.14 -3.09 -3.83
CA VAL A 96 -1.81 -1.84 -4.22
C VAL A 96 -2.10 -1.88 -5.71
N TYR A 97 -3.35 -1.62 -6.08
CA TYR A 97 -3.88 -1.66 -7.44
C TYR A 97 -4.46 -0.31 -7.86
N GLY A 98 -4.31 0.01 -9.14
CA GLY A 98 -5.13 0.99 -9.82
C GLY A 98 -4.92 2.40 -9.29
N VAL A 99 -3.67 2.87 -9.30
CA VAL A 99 -3.30 4.24 -8.96
C VAL A 99 -4.00 5.19 -9.92
N THR A 100 -5.19 5.67 -9.55
CA THR A 100 -5.94 6.63 -10.35
C THR A 100 -5.69 7.98 -9.74
N CYS A 101 -4.68 8.69 -10.24
CA CYS A 101 -4.44 10.05 -9.81
C CYS A 101 -5.33 11.01 -10.60
N HIS A 102 -6.23 11.70 -9.91
CA HIS A 102 -6.86 12.87 -10.49
C HIS A 102 -5.82 13.98 -10.44
N SER A 103 -4.91 14.01 -11.42
CA SER A 103 -4.26 15.29 -11.71
C SER A 103 -5.39 16.26 -12.00
N ALA A 104 -5.54 17.31 -11.21
CA ALA A 104 -6.29 18.50 -11.62
C ALA A 104 -5.56 19.12 -12.83
N GLY A 105 -5.73 18.48 -13.99
CA GLY A 105 -5.16 18.87 -15.27
C GLY A 105 -6.15 19.72 -16.03
N ASN A 106 -6.22 21.00 -15.65
CA ASN A 106 -6.61 22.15 -16.45
C ASN A 106 -8.08 22.23 -16.97
N PRO A 107 -8.90 23.23 -16.59
CA PRO A 107 -10.02 23.60 -17.45
C PRO A 107 -9.41 24.06 -18.78
N LEU A 108 -9.82 23.46 -19.89
CA LEU A 108 -9.49 23.96 -21.22
C LEU A 108 -10.05 25.39 -21.34
N ILE A 109 -9.20 26.38 -21.07
CA ILE A 109 -9.41 27.76 -21.48
C ILE A 109 -8.92 27.84 -22.93
N GLY A 110 -9.83 28.20 -23.85
CA GLY A 110 -9.57 28.49 -25.26
C GLY A 110 -10.12 27.40 -26.18
N SER A 111 -11.06 27.66 -27.09
CA SER A 111 -11.20 28.86 -27.94
C SER A 111 -12.66 29.21 -28.22
#